data_AF-A0A8F5VM67-F1
#
_entry.id   AF-A0A8F5VM67-F1
#
_cell.length_a   1.000
_cell.length_b   1.000
_cell.length_c   1.000
_cell.angle_alpha   90.00
_cell.angle_beta   90.00
_cell.angle_gamma   90.00
#
_symmetry.space_group_name_H-M   'P 1'
#
loop_
_entity.id
_entity.type
_entity.pdbx_description
1 polymer ?
#
loop_
_entity_poly.entity_id
_entity_poly.type
_entity_poly.pdbx_seq_one_letter_code
_entity_poly.pdbx_strand_id
1 'polypeptide(L)' 'MEEKKFEVKGTYQEKRDFWKPYTKVLSAPNATQAEERIYAIIGSKHRLARPYIKVESISEVSGE' A
#
# COMPACT_ATOMS: atom_id res chain seq x y z
N MET A 1 8.33 -14.56 -12.75
CA MET A 1 8.68 -13.95 -11.45
C MET A 1 7.76 -14.56 -10.43
N GLU A 2 8.30 -15.09 -9.35
CA GLU A 2 7.49 -15.66 -8.26
C GLU A 2 6.75 -14.51 -7.56
N GLU A 3 5.43 -14.64 -7.40
CA GLU A 3 4.64 -13.64 -6.68
C GLU A 3 4.60 -14.01 -5.19
N LYS A 4 5.10 -13.10 -4.36
CA LYS A 4 5.07 -13.21 -2.91
C LYS A 4 3.98 -12.30 -2.34
N LYS A 5 3.54 -12.57 -1.11
CA LYS A 5 2.57 -11.73 -0.42
C LYS A 5 3.30 -10.69 0.43
N PHE A 6 2.86 -9.45 0.33
CA PHE A 6 3.37 -8.34 1.13
C PHE A 6 2.21 -7.69 1.88
N GLU A 7 2.38 -7.49 3.18
CA GLU A 7 1.55 -6.64 4.00
C GLU A 7 2.10 -5.22 3.95
N VAL A 8 1.29 -4.30 3.43
CA VAL A 8 1.61 -2.88 3.37
C VAL A 8 0.74 -2.13 4.36
N LYS A 9 1.39 -1.37 5.24
CA LYS A 9 0.77 -0.50 6.24
C LYS A 9 1.09 0.94 5.93
N GLY A 10 0.14 1.83 6.17
CA GLY A 10 0.32 3.24 5.96
C GLY A 10 -0.92 4.05 6.28
N THR A 11 -0.91 5.31 5.87
CA THR A 11 -2.06 6.21 5.98
C THR A 11 -2.34 6.92 4.66
N TYR A 12 -3.60 7.24 4.39
CA TYR A 12 -3.97 8.10 3.25
C TYR A 12 -4.83 9.27 3.70
N GLN A 13 -4.75 10.38 2.99
CA GLN A 13 -5.53 11.58 3.31
C GLN A 13 -6.95 11.43 2.76
N GLU A 14 -7.92 11.08 3.62
CA GLU A 14 -9.33 10.98 3.21
C GLU A 14 -10.01 12.36 3.20
N LYS A 15 -9.55 13.28 4.06
CA LYS A 15 -9.95 14.70 4.09
C LYS A 15 -8.74 15.56 4.44
N ARG A 16 -8.79 16.87 4.18
CA ARG A 16 -7.68 17.82 4.37
C ARG A 16 -6.93 17.65 5.71
N ASP A 17 -7.67 17.46 6.80
CA ASP A 17 -7.11 17.34 8.15
C ASP A 17 -7.29 15.94 8.76
N PHE A 18 -7.63 14.95 7.92
CA PHE A 18 -7.90 13.58 8.38
C PHE A 18 -7.13 12.55 7.55
N TRP A 19 -6.15 11.94 8.20
CA TRP A 19 -5.39 10.81 7.69
C TRP A 19 -5.95 9.51 8.25
N LYS A 20 -6.27 8.58 7.36
CA LYS A 20 -6.88 7.30 7.72
C LYS A 20 -5.86 6.18 7.54
N PRO A 21 -5.67 5.32 8.55
CA PRO A 21 -4.78 4.17 8.42
C PRO A 21 -5.35 3.13 7.47
N TYR A 22 -4.46 2.42 6.79
CA TYR A 22 -4.78 1.27 5.99
C TYR A 22 -3.77 0.15 6.25
N THR A 23 -4.25 -1.08 6.08
CA THR A 23 -3.43 -2.28 6.04
C THR A 23 -3.95 -3.13 4.90
N LYS A 24 -3.04 -3.52 4.00
CA LYS A 24 -3.42 -4.30 2.82
C LYS A 24 -2.37 -5.35 2.52
N VAL A 25 -2.81 -6.60 2.46
CA VAL A 25 -2.00 -7.69 1.91
C VAL A 25 -2.23 -7.77 0.41
N LEU A 26 -1.15 -7.78 -0.37
CA LEU A 26 -1.19 -7.87 -1.82
C LEU A 26 -0.03 -8.71 -2.35
N SER A 27 -0.25 -9.36 -3.49
CA SER A 27 0.79 -10.11 -4.17
C SER A 27 1.67 -9.18 -4.99
N ALA A 28 2.98 -9.37 -4.97
CA ALA A 28 3.95 -8.67 -5.79
C ALA A 28 5.24 -9.51 -5.91
N PRO A 29 6.07 -9.29 -6.94
CA PRO A 29 7.36 -9.98 -7.06
C PRO A 29 8.42 -9.49 -6.04
N ASN A 30 8.29 -8.26 -5.53
CA ASN A 30 9.17 -7.67 -4.52
C ASN A 30 8.49 -6.48 -3.82
N ALA A 31 9.12 -5.95 -2.77
CA ALA A 31 8.60 -4.85 -1.96
C ALA A 31 8.38 -3.56 -2.78
N THR A 32 9.27 -3.22 -3.72
CA THR A 32 9.13 -2.04 -4.59
C THR A 32 7.87 -2.15 -5.46
N GLN A 33 7.64 -3.32 -6.06
CA GLN A 33 6.42 -3.56 -6.83
C GLN A 33 5.17 -3.61 -5.94
N ALA A 34 5.30 -4.02 -4.67
CA ALA A 34 4.20 -3.95 -3.73
C ALA A 34 3.83 -2.49 -3.39
N GLU A 35 4.84 -1.64 -3.26
CA GLU A 35 4.68 -0.20 -3.03
C GLU A 35 3.96 0.48 -4.21
N GLU A 36 4.42 0.23 -5.44
CA GLU A 36 3.80 0.78 -6.65
C GLU A 36 2.34 0.33 -6.80
N ARG A 37 2.07 -0.95 -6.51
CA ARG A 37 0.70 -1.50 -6.52
C ARG A 37 -0.18 -0.83 -5.46
N ILE A 38 0.31 -0.57 -4.25
CA ILE A 38 -0.53 0.08 -3.22
C ILE A 38 -0.90 1.52 -3.62
N TYR A 39 0.03 2.27 -4.23
CA TYR A 39 -0.27 3.60 -4.74
C TYR A 39 -1.37 3.57 -5.80
N ALA A 40 -1.31 2.61 -6.73
CA ALA A 40 -2.34 2.45 -7.77
C ALA A 40 -3.71 2.05 -7.16
N ILE A 41 -3.73 1.12 -6.21
CA ILE A 41 -4.95 0.62 -5.58
C ILE A 41 -5.64 1.72 -4.77
N ILE A 42 -4.92 2.35 -3.84
CA ILE A 42 -5.48 3.40 -2.98
C ILE A 42 -5.81 4.63 -3.82
N GLY A 43 -4.92 5.02 -4.73
CA GLY A 43 -5.12 6.16 -5.62
C GLY A 43 -6.35 6.01 -6.51
N SER A 44 -6.57 4.85 -7.12
CA SER A 44 -7.75 4.58 -7.96
C SER A 44 -9.04 4.55 -7.14
N LYS A 45 -9.04 3.83 -6.01
CA LYS A 45 -10.24 3.65 -5.17
C LYS A 45 -10.70 4.95 -4.51
N HIS A 46 -9.77 5.81 -4.10
CA HIS A 46 -10.05 7.04 -3.36
C HIS A 46 -9.86 8.31 -4.19
N ARG A 47 -9.46 8.20 -5.47
CA ARG A 47 -9.09 9.31 -6.35
C ARG A 47 -8.03 10.23 -5.73
N LEU A 48 -6.99 9.63 -5.17
CA LEU A 48 -5.89 10.32 -4.50
C LEU A 48 -4.61 10.26 -5.31
N ALA A 49 -3.90 11.39 -5.37
CA ALA A 49 -2.54 11.44 -5.89
C ALA A 49 -1.55 10.84 -4.89
N ARG A 50 -0.40 10.37 -5.39
CA ARG A 50 0.69 9.77 -4.59
C ARG A 50 1.10 10.56 -3.33
N PRO A 51 1.25 11.91 -3.32
CA PRO A 51 1.64 12.64 -2.10
C PRO A 51 0.62 12.53 -0.95
N TYR A 52 -0.62 12.11 -1.23
CA TYR A 52 -1.68 11.93 -0.24
C TYR A 52 -1.78 10.49 0.28
N ILE A 53 -0.81 9.65 -0.06
CA ILE A 53 -0.71 8.26 0.36
C ILE A 53 0.68 8.09 0.98
N LYS A 54 0.73 7.74 2.26
CA LYS A 54 1.97 7.45 2.98
C LYS A 54 2.06 5.95 3.19
N VAL A 55 3.22 5.40 2.90
CA VAL A 55 3.57 4.01 3.22
C VAL A 55 4.48 4.07 4.43
N GLU A 56 4.12 3.35 5.48
CA GLU A 56 4.86 3.31 6.75
C GLU A 56 5.70 2.03 6.86
N SER A 57 5.18 0.91 6.37
CA SER A 57 5.89 -0.37 6.41
C SER A 57 5.43 -1.31 5.30
N ILE A 58 6.38 -2.09 4.80
CA ILE A 58 6.14 -3.18 3.85
C ILE A 58 6.83 -4.42 4.41
N SER A 59 6.07 -5.48 4.68
CA SER A 59 6.59 -6.73 5.24
C SER A 59 6.17 -7.90 4.37
N GLU A 60 7.10 -8.79 4.05
CA GLU A 60 6.79 -10.04 3.36
C GLU A 60 6.01 -10.95 4.31
N VAL A 61 4.82 -11.38 3.89
CA VAL A 61 4.01 -12.38 4.59
C VAL A 61 4.39 -13.72 4.00
N SER A 62 5.62 -14.17 4.28
CA SER A 62 5.97 -15.57 4.07
C SER A 62 5.22 -16.38 5.12
N GLY A 63 4.24 -17.16 4.68
CA GLY A 63 3.58 -18.13 5.54
C GLY A 63 4.64 -19.10 6.05
N GLU A 64 4.71 -19.23 7.37
CA GLU A 64 5.49 -20.26 8.06
C GLU A 64 5.03 -21.67 7.66
#